data_AF-A0A7V8JNE5-F1
#
_entry.id   AF-A0A7V8JNE5-F1
#
_cell.length_a   1.000
_cell.length_b   1.000
_cell.length_c   1.000
_cell.angle_alpha   90.00
_cell.angle_beta   90.00
_cell.angle_gamma   90.00
#
_symmetry.space_group_name_H-M   'P 1'
#
loop_
_entity.id
_entity.type
_entity.pdbx_description
1 polymer ?
#
loop_
_entity_poly.entity_id
_entity_poly.type
_entity_poly.pdbx_seq_one_letter_code
_entity_poly.pdbx_strand_id
1 'polypeptide(L)'
;MHANFTALLAQVSAEYDLVIVDMPPILAVTDAAVIAHHAGTCLMVARFGLNQAKELDLAKRRFEQNNVNIKGAIFIAVERRATGYYSYGYYEYKLA
;
A
#
# COMPACT_ATOMS: atom_id res chain seq x y z
N MET A 1 -20.87 1.51 -4.70
CA MET A 1 -20.16 2.73 -4.25
C MET A 1 -21.02 3.94 -4.58
N HIS A 2 -21.03 4.99 -3.75
CA HIS A 2 -21.85 6.18 -3.98
C HIS A 2 -21.36 6.95 -5.22
N ALA A 3 -22.27 7.41 -6.09
CA ALA A 3 -21.95 8.15 -7.31
C ALA A 3 -21.04 9.36 -7.06
N ASN A 4 -21.13 9.95 -5.86
CA ASN A 4 -20.36 11.11 -5.44
C ASN A 4 -18.85 10.85 -5.38
N PHE A 5 -18.41 9.65 -4.99
CA PHE A 5 -16.98 9.36 -4.88
C PHE A 5 -16.33 9.22 -6.26
N THR A 6 -16.99 8.53 -7.19
CA THR A 6 -16.52 8.42 -8.58
C THR A 6 -16.45 9.80 -9.25
N ALA A 7 -17.45 10.65 -9.03
CA ALA A 7 -17.46 12.02 -9.55
C ALA A 7 -16.30 12.85 -8.98
N LEU A 8 -16.05 12.75 -7.68
CA LEU A 8 -14.91 13.41 -7.03
C LEU A 8 -13.58 12.94 -7.64
N LEU A 9 -13.38 11.63 -7.77
CA LEU A 9 -12.15 11.08 -8.35
C LEU A 9 -11.93 11.54 -9.79
N ALA A 10 -12.98 11.58 -10.61
CA ALA A 10 -12.89 12.08 -11.97
C ALA A 10 -12.50 13.56 -12.03
N GLN A 11 -13.05 14.38 -11.13
CA GLN A 11 -12.71 15.80 -11.03
C GLN A 11 -11.25 15.99 -10.61
N VAL A 12 -10.82 15.40 -9.49
CA VAL A 12 -9.43 15.59 -9.01
C VAL A 12 -8.41 14.98 -9.96
N SER A 13 -8.76 13.90 -10.67
CA SER A 13 -7.87 13.31 -11.69
C SER A 13 -7.67 14.22 -12.91
N ALA A 14 -8.56 15.19 -13.15
CA ALA A 14 -8.40 16.17 -14.22
C ALA A 14 -7.61 17.42 -13.76
N GLU A 15 -7.60 17.70 -12.45
CA GLU A 15 -6.96 18.87 -11.86
C GLU A 15 -5.52 18.62 -11.38
N TYR A 16 -5.15 17.37 -11.09
CA TYR A 16 -3.85 17.00 -10.53
C TYR A 16 -3.13 15.96 -11.40
N ASP A 17 -1.79 16.08 -11.50
CA ASP A 17 -0.95 15.12 -12.21
C ASP A 17 -0.92 13.74 -11.53
N LEU A 18 -1.03 13.72 -10.20
CA LEU A 18 -1.02 12.51 -9.39
C LEU A 18 -1.97 12.65 -8.20
N VAL A 19 -2.84 11.66 -8.03
CA VAL A 19 -3.76 11.56 -6.90
C VAL A 19 -3.38 10.35 -6.07
N ILE A 20 -3.06 10.57 -4.80
CA ILE A 20 -2.77 9.51 -3.83
C ILE A 20 -3.99 9.33 -2.94
N VAL A 21 -4.50 8.11 -2.89
CA VAL A 21 -5.66 7.75 -2.06
C VAL A 21 -5.16 6.91 -0.89
N ASP A 22 -5.26 7.45 0.32
CA ASP A 22 -5.01 6.70 1.55
C ASP A 22 -6.25 5.90 1.93
N MET A 23 -6.03 4.66 2.37
CA MET A 23 -7.10 3.70 2.65
C MET A 23 -6.83 3.00 3.98
N PRO A 24 -7.89 2.68 4.75
CA PRO A 24 -7.74 1.87 5.96
C PRO A 24 -7.22 0.45 5.63
N PRO A 25 -6.65 -0.30 6.61
CA PRO A 25 -6.12 -1.64 6.36
C PRO A 25 -7.20 -2.62 5.86
N ILE A 26 -6.96 -3.30 4.74
CA ILE A 26 -7.89 -4.26 4.13
C ILE A 26 -8.27 -5.45 5.05
N LEU A 27 -7.42 -5.74 6.04
CA LEU A 27 -7.69 -6.78 7.03
C LEU A 27 -8.74 -6.32 8.05
N ALA A 28 -8.81 -5.02 8.32
CA ALA A 28 -9.74 -4.42 9.29
C ALA A 28 -11.09 -4.08 8.65
N VAL A 29 -11.10 -3.58 7.42
CA VAL A 29 -12.33 -3.14 6.73
C VAL A 29 -12.30 -3.46 5.23
N THR A 30 -13.48 -3.58 4.62
CA THR A 30 -13.65 -3.94 3.21
C THR A 30 -13.52 -2.77 2.25
N ASP A 31 -13.65 -1.53 2.73
CA ASP A 31 -13.71 -0.32 1.90
C ASP A 31 -12.47 -0.14 1.02
N ALA A 32 -11.31 -0.59 1.50
CA ALA A 32 -10.06 -0.53 0.75
C ALA A 32 -10.14 -1.29 -0.59
N ALA A 33 -10.84 -2.43 -0.66
CA ALA A 33 -11.00 -3.15 -1.93
C ALA A 33 -11.91 -2.38 -2.90
N VAL A 34 -12.96 -1.77 -2.37
CA VAL A 34 -13.93 -0.99 -3.16
C VAL A 34 -13.25 0.26 -3.73
N ILE A 35 -12.49 0.99 -2.91
CA ILE A 35 -11.73 2.18 -3.35
C ILE A 35 -10.63 1.80 -4.34
N ALA A 36 -9.91 0.70 -4.10
CA ALA A 36 -8.82 0.26 -4.94
C ALA A 36 -9.24 -0.08 -6.40
N HIS A 37 -10.51 -0.38 -6.65
CA HIS A 37 -11.03 -0.52 -8.02
C HIS A 37 -10.95 0.75 -8.86
N HIS A 38 -10.94 1.91 -8.23
CA HIS A 38 -10.88 3.20 -8.90
C HIS A 38 -9.44 3.72 -9.05
N ALA A 39 -8.47 3.07 -8.41
CA ALA A 39 -7.07 3.44 -8.51
C ALA A 39 -6.41 2.75 -9.71
N GLY A 40 -5.63 3.51 -10.49
CA GLY A 40 -4.85 2.95 -11.59
C GLY A 40 -3.68 2.07 -11.15
N THR A 41 -3.20 2.24 -9.91
CA THR A 41 -2.15 1.42 -9.31
C THR A 41 -2.31 1.37 -7.80
N CYS A 42 -2.18 0.17 -7.23
CA CYS A 42 -2.28 -0.07 -5.80
C CYS A 42 -0.96 -0.64 -5.26
N LEU A 43 -0.51 -0.08 -4.14
CA LEU A 43 0.66 -0.53 -3.40
C LEU A 43 0.26 -0.92 -1.97
N MET A 44 0.86 -1.98 -1.46
CA MET A 44 0.64 -2.43 -0.08
C MET A 44 1.74 -1.92 0.83
N VAL A 45 1.41 -1.31 1.96
CA VAL A 45 2.41 -0.88 2.95
C VAL A 45 2.57 -1.95 4.02
N ALA A 46 3.80 -2.38 4.25
CA ALA A 46 4.16 -3.37 5.27
C ALA A 46 5.19 -2.78 6.24
N ARG A 47 4.93 -2.89 7.55
CA ARG A 47 5.79 -2.35 8.60
C ARG A 47 6.70 -3.42 9.18
N PHE A 48 8.00 -3.11 9.25
CA PHE A 48 9.01 -3.97 9.85
C PHE A 48 8.67 -4.32 11.30
N GLY A 49 8.87 -5.59 11.67
CA GLY A 49 8.65 -6.10 13.02
C GLY A 49 7.18 -6.20 13.45
N LEU A 50 6.24 -5.65 12.68
CA LEU A 50 4.82 -5.66 13.00
C LEU A 50 4.02 -6.61 12.11
N ASN A 51 4.14 -6.49 10.79
CA ASN A 51 3.35 -7.30 9.87
C ASN A 51 4.04 -8.63 9.55
N GLN A 52 3.34 -9.73 9.76
CA GLN A 52 3.83 -11.07 9.42
C GLN A 52 3.57 -11.39 7.95
N ALA A 53 4.42 -12.21 7.33
CA ALA A 53 4.26 -12.61 5.92
C ALA A 53 2.87 -13.21 5.65
N LYS A 54 2.33 -14.01 6.57
CA LYS A 54 0.99 -14.60 6.45
C LYS A 54 -0.13 -13.55 6.40
N GLU A 55 0.02 -12.43 7.12
CA GLU A 55 -0.96 -11.34 7.10
C GLU A 55 -0.93 -10.59 5.77
N LEU A 56 0.27 -10.39 5.22
CA LEU A 56 0.45 -9.79 3.90
C LEU A 56 -0.11 -10.69 2.79
N ASP A 57 0.09 -12.00 2.87
CA ASP A 57 -0.52 -12.97 1.95
C ASP A 57 -2.04 -12.94 2.02
N LEU A 58 -2.60 -12.86 3.23
CA LEU A 58 -4.05 -12.75 3.43
C LEU A 58 -4.59 -11.43 2.85
N ALA A 59 -3.91 -10.32 3.09
CA ALA A 59 -4.27 -9.00 2.56
C ALA A 59 -4.26 -9.02 1.02
N LYS A 60 -3.20 -9.58 0.42
CA LYS A 60 -3.10 -9.76 -1.03
C LYS A 60 -4.26 -10.58 -1.59
N ARG A 61 -4.58 -11.72 -0.96
CA ARG A 61 -5.70 -12.57 -1.38
C ARG A 61 -7.04 -11.84 -1.32
N ARG A 62 -7.29 -10.99 -0.31
CA ARG A 62 -8.52 -10.19 -0.23
C ARG A 62 -8.64 -9.22 -1.41
N PHE A 63 -7.55 -8.59 -1.82
CA PHE A 63 -7.55 -7.74 -3.02
C PHE A 63 -7.77 -8.56 -4.30
N GLU A 64 -7.07 -9.70 -4.45
CA GLU A 64 -7.23 -10.59 -5.61
C GLU A 64 -8.67 -11.13 -5.74
N GLN A 65 -9.31 -11.50 -4.63
CA GLN A 65 -10.72 -11.93 -4.59
C GLN A 65 -11.69 -10.84 -5.06
N ASN A 66 -11.31 -9.57 -4.89
CA ASN A 66 -12.05 -8.42 -5.39
C ASN A 66 -11.51 -7.94 -6.75
N ASN A 67 -10.75 -8.74 -7.50
CA ASN A 67 -10.17 -8.34 -8.80
C ASN A 67 -9.31 -7.05 -8.75
N VAL A 68 -8.72 -6.74 -7.60
CA VAL A 68 -7.78 -5.64 -7.43
C VAL A 68 -6.36 -6.19 -7.52
N ASN A 69 -5.56 -5.64 -8.43
CA ASN A 69 -4.17 -6.03 -8.63
C ASN A 69 -3.22 -5.13 -7.83
N ILE A 70 -2.53 -5.70 -6.84
CA ILE A 70 -1.47 -5.02 -6.08
C ILE A 70 -0.16 -5.11 -6.85
N LYS A 71 0.38 -3.96 -7.26
CA LYS A 71 1.61 -3.90 -8.08
C LYS A 71 2.89 -4.18 -7.31
N GLY A 72 2.88 -3.96 -6.00
CA GLY A 72 4.05 -4.16 -5.16
C GLY A 72 3.77 -3.80 -3.71
N ALA A 73 4.81 -3.91 -2.89
CA ALA A 73 4.77 -3.53 -1.49
C ALA A 73 5.86 -2.52 -1.14
N ILE A 74 5.55 -1.61 -0.23
CA ILE A 74 6.47 -0.65 0.38
C ILE A 74 6.77 -1.15 1.78
N PHE A 75 8.04 -1.43 2.05
CA PHE A 75 8.48 -1.86 3.37
C PHE A 75 8.99 -0.67 4.18
N ILE A 76 8.31 -0.36 5.28
CA ILE A 76 8.54 0.87 6.07
C ILE A 76 9.03 0.57 7.49
N ALA A 77 9.58 1.60 8.13
CA ALA A 77 10.08 1.57 9.52
C ALA A 77 11.12 0.47 9.77
N VAL A 78 11.96 0.19 8.76
CA VAL A 78 12.99 -0.84 8.84
C VAL A 78 14.04 -0.43 9.85
N GLU A 79 14.20 -1.23 10.91
CA GLU A 79 15.25 -1.00 11.91
C GLU A 79 16.51 -1.78 11.54
N ARG A 80 17.67 -1.11 11.58
CA ARG A 80 18.95 -1.80 11.48
C ARG A 80 19.19 -2.62 12.74
N ARG A 81 19.13 -3.94 12.63
CA ARG A 81 19.68 -4.83 13.67
C ARG A 81 21.20 -4.86 13.52
N ALA A 82 21.90 -4.24 14.47
CA ALA A 82 23.36 -4.27 14.55
C ALA A 82 23.84 -5.63 15.08
N THR A 83 23.63 -6.72 14.34
CA THR A 83 24.24 -8.02 14.66
C THR A 83 24.41 -8.89 13.41
N GLY A 84 25.67 -9.00 12.94
CA GLY A 84 26.11 -10.06 12.04
C GLY A 84 26.68 -9.60 10.70
N TYR A 85 27.80 -10.22 10.30
CA TYR A 85 28.65 -9.97 9.12
C TYR A 85 28.00 -10.02 7.72
N TYR A 86 26.66 -10.03 7.64
CA TYR A 86 25.89 -10.06 6.39
C TYR A 86 24.94 -8.87 6.32
N SER A 87 25.49 -7.66 6.30
CA SER A 87 24.72 -6.44 6.03
C SER A 87 24.63 -6.24 4.51
N TYR A 88 23.76 -7.01 3.84
CA TYR A 88 23.47 -6.76 2.44
C TYR A 88 22.32 -5.76 2.32
N GLY A 89 22.67 -4.54 1.91
CA GLY A 89 21.85 -3.73 1.03
C GLY A 89 20.76 -2.88 1.67
N TYR A 90 21.13 -1.81 2.39
CA TYR A 90 20.38 -0.53 2.33
C TYR A 90 21.37 0.61 2.60
N TYR A 91 21.64 1.39 1.53
CA TYR A 91 22.40 2.64 1.59
C TYR A 91 21.43 3.78 1.89
N GLU A 92 21.57 4.36 3.07
CA GLU A 92 20.87 5.59 3.46
C GLU A 92 21.79 6.77 3.12
N TYR A 93 21.33 7.68 2.27
CA TYR A 93 21.99 8.98 2.13
C TYR A 93 21.76 9.75 3.43
N LYS A 94 22.82 9.96 4.21
CA LYS A 94 22.80 10.98 5.26
C LYS A 94 22.57 12.31 4.58
N LEU A 95 21.40 12.91 4.80
CA LEU A 95 21.24 14.35 4.63
C LEU A 95 22.04 15.00 5.76
N ALA A 96 22.94 15.90 5.37
CA ALA A 96 23.78 16.70 6.26
C ALA A 96 22.94 17.73 7.03
#